data_AF-A0A1V4RXA9-F1
#
_entry.id   AF-A0A1V4RXA9-F1
#
_cell.length_a   1.000
_cell.length_b   1.000
_cell.length_c   1.000
_cell.angle_alpha   90.00
_cell.angle_beta   90.00
_cell.angle_gamma   90.00
#
_symmetry.space_group_name_H-M   'P 1'
#
loop_
_entity.id
_entity.type
_entity.pdbx_description
1 polymer ?
#
loop_
_entity_poly.entity_id
_entity_poly.type
_entity_poly.pdbx_seq_one_letter_code
_entity_poly.pdbx_strand_id
1 'polypeptide(L)'
;VLSGQAGPGMAGADICEAKGLHIARFTQKTQAAVNHLLPPLALRTNPVDMGPAWYDSAAITGIVQAVLEDENVHGNLWQCRELRIR
;
A
#
# COMPACT_ATOMS: atom_id res chain seq x y z
N VAL A 1 0.65 1.76 -5.07
CA VAL A 1 -0.72 2.14 -4.71
C VAL A 1 -1.02 1.54 -3.35
N LEU A 2 -1.35 2.38 -2.37
CA LEU A 2 -1.63 1.98 -1.00
C LEU A 2 -3.06 2.41 -0.66
N SER A 3 -3.87 1.51 -0.10
CA SER A 3 -5.26 1.81 0.25
C SER A 3 -5.70 1.09 1.52
N GLY A 4 -6.62 1.71 2.27
CA GLY A 4 -7.31 1.04 3.39
C GLY A 4 -8.43 0.09 2.97
N GLN A 5 -8.71 -0.05 1.67
CA GLN A 5 -9.73 -0.93 1.11
C GLN A 5 -9.26 -1.48 -0.25
N ALA A 6 -9.43 -2.79 -0.47
CA ALA A 6 -9.03 -3.41 -1.74
C ALA A 6 -9.64 -2.75 -2.99
N GLY A 7 -10.94 -2.44 -2.99
CA GLY A 7 -11.64 -1.87 -4.16
C GLY A 7 -11.04 -0.55 -4.68
N PRO A 8 -10.95 0.51 -3.85
CA PRO A 8 -10.25 1.74 -4.20
C PRO A 8 -8.79 1.53 -4.59
N GLY A 9 -8.10 0.57 -3.96
CA GLY A 9 -6.74 0.19 -4.35
C GLY A 9 -6.64 -0.35 -5.78
N MET A 10 -7.57 -1.23 -6.18
CA MET A 10 -7.64 -1.75 -7.56
C MET A 10 -8.01 -0.65 -8.55
N ALA A 11 -9.04 0.14 -8.27
CA ALA A 11 -9.44 1.25 -9.15
C ALA A 11 -8.32 2.29 -9.32
N GLY A 12 -7.56 2.57 -8.26
CA GLY A 12 -6.38 3.43 -8.32
C GLY A 12 -5.28 2.85 -9.21
N ALA A 13 -5.05 1.54 -9.15
CA ALA A 13 -4.11 0.84 -10.02
C ALA A 13 -4.55 0.90 -11.49
N ASP A 14 -5.83 0.63 -11.78
CA ASP A 14 -6.39 0.70 -13.13
C ASP A 14 -6.22 2.10 -13.74
N ILE A 15 -6.46 3.16 -12.95
CA ILE A 15 -6.26 4.54 -13.40
C ILE A 15 -4.78 4.82 -13.70
N CYS A 16 -3.87 4.35 -12.85
CA CYS A 16 -2.43 4.50 -13.09
C CYS A 16 -2.03 3.86 -14.43
N GLU A 17 -2.44 2.61 -14.68
CA GLU A 17 -2.15 1.91 -15.93
C GLU A 17 -2.80 2.61 -17.14
N ALA A 18 -4.06 3.05 -17.02
CA ALA A 18 -4.75 3.80 -18.07
C ALA A 18 -4.09 5.16 -18.40
N LYS A 19 -3.27 5.69 -17.49
CA LYS A 19 -2.46 6.91 -17.70
C LYS A 19 -1.04 6.62 -18.17
N GLY A 20 -0.71 5.36 -18.49
CA GLY A 20 0.62 4.95 -18.97
C GLY A 20 1.66 4.79 -17.86
N LEU A 21 1.23 4.70 -16.60
CA LEU A 21 2.11 4.36 -15.48
C LEU A 21 2.19 2.83 -15.33
N HIS A 22 3.23 2.37 -14.63
CA HIS A 22 3.40 0.96 -14.29
C HIS A 22 3.26 0.74 -12.78
N ILE A 23 2.57 -0.33 -12.39
CA ILE A 23 2.49 -0.74 -10.98
C ILE A 23 3.81 -1.38 -10.59
N ALA A 24 4.59 -0.65 -9.79
CA ALA A 24 5.92 -1.08 -9.37
C ALA A 24 5.87 -2.41 -8.61
N ARG A 25 6.79 -3.33 -8.95
CA ARG A 25 7.06 -4.51 -8.13
C ARG A 25 8.07 -4.13 -7.05
N PHE A 26 7.70 -4.34 -5.79
CA PHE A 26 8.60 -4.06 -4.68
C PHE A 26 9.86 -4.92 -4.71
N THR A 27 10.93 -4.38 -4.16
CA THR A 27 12.12 -5.15 -3.80
C THR A 27 11.77 -6.22 -2.77
N GLN A 28 12.63 -7.24 -2.64
CA GLN A 28 12.46 -8.27 -1.62
C GLN A 28 12.45 -7.68 -0.19
N LYS A 29 13.27 -6.66 0.05
CA LYS A 29 13.35 -5.94 1.34
C LYS A 29 12.00 -5.31 1.69
N THR A 30 11.43 -4.53 0.78
CA THR A 30 10.13 -3.88 1.00
C THR A 30 9.00 -4.88 1.11
N GLN A 31 8.99 -5.91 0.25
CA GLN A 31 7.98 -6.96 0.31
C GLN A 31 8.03 -7.72 1.66
N ALA A 32 9.22 -7.95 2.21
CA ALA A 32 9.38 -8.56 3.53
C ALA A 32 8.84 -7.67 4.66
N ALA A 33 9.11 -6.36 4.61
CA ALA A 33 8.59 -5.39 5.57
C ALA A 33 7.05 -5.37 5.55
N VAL A 34 6.44 -5.28 4.35
CA VAL A 34 4.98 -5.33 4.19
C VAL A 34 4.42 -6.65 4.72
N ASN A 35 5.09 -7.78 4.45
CA ASN A 35 4.66 -9.09 4.94
C ASN A 35 4.71 -9.24 6.45
N HIS A 36 5.63 -8.54 7.12
CA HIS A 36 5.77 -8.54 8.56
C HIS A 36 4.72 -7.66 9.25
N LEU A 37 4.42 -6.50 8.65
CA LEU A 37 3.49 -5.50 9.21
C LEU A 37 2.02 -5.81 8.93
N LEU A 38 1.72 -6.56 7.86
CA LEU A 38 0.34 -6.94 7.51
C LEU A 38 0.03 -8.40 7.80
N PRO A 39 -1.19 -8.70 8.30
CA PRO A 39 -1.64 -10.06 8.48
C PRO A 39 -1.74 -10.79 7.13
N PRO A 40 -1.58 -12.13 7.11
CA PRO A 40 -1.50 -12.91 5.88
C PRO A 40 -2.79 -12.93 5.04
N LEU A 41 -3.93 -12.51 5.60
CA LEU A 41 -5.20 -12.38 4.88
C LEU A 41 -5.30 -11.09 4.03
N ALA A 42 -4.36 -10.15 4.18
CA ALA A 42 -4.34 -8.92 3.41
C ALA A 42 -3.75 -9.11 2.00
N LEU A 43 -4.11 -8.22 1.07
CA LEU A 43 -3.38 -8.07 -0.19
C LEU A 43 -2.05 -7.34 0.10
N ARG A 44 -0.95 -8.10 0.14
CA ARG A 44 0.37 -7.61 0.60
C ARG A 44 1.34 -7.26 -0.54
N THR A 45 0.95 -7.44 -1.79
CA THR A 45 1.68 -6.96 -2.98
C THR A 45 1.17 -5.60 -3.41
N ASN A 46 1.71 -4.99 -4.47
CA ASN A 46 1.19 -3.71 -5.00
C ASN A 46 0.00 -4.00 -5.96
N PRO A 47 -1.21 -3.45 -5.74
CA PRO A 47 -1.64 -2.52 -4.69
C PRO A 47 -1.78 -3.14 -3.30
N VAL A 48 -1.32 -2.43 -2.25
CA VAL A 48 -1.34 -2.94 -0.87
C VAL A 48 -2.65 -2.57 -0.17
N ASP A 49 -3.34 -3.57 0.38
CA ASP A 49 -4.51 -3.38 1.25
C ASP A 49 -4.12 -3.34 2.73
N MET A 50 -4.17 -2.15 3.30
CA MET A 50 -3.84 -1.90 4.69
C MET A 50 -5.06 -1.84 5.60
N GLY A 51 -6.27 -2.12 5.07
CA GLY A 51 -7.49 -2.19 5.86
C GLY A 51 -7.36 -3.05 7.13
N PRO A 52 -6.74 -4.24 7.07
CA PRO A 52 -6.53 -5.08 8.25
C PRO A 52 -5.62 -4.48 9.34
N ALA A 53 -4.75 -3.53 9.00
CA ALA A 53 -3.86 -2.84 9.94
C ALA A 53 -4.27 -1.38 10.20
N TRP A 54 -5.49 -0.98 9.83
CA TRP A 54 -5.89 0.44 9.84
C TRP A 54 -5.82 1.12 11.21
N TYR A 55 -6.00 0.38 12.29
CA TYR A 55 -5.92 0.88 13.67
C TYR A 55 -4.52 0.80 14.27
N ASP A 56 -3.56 0.23 13.55
CA ASP A 56 -2.15 0.18 13.94
C ASP A 56 -1.39 1.25 13.17
N SER A 57 -1.32 2.45 13.75
CA SER A 57 -0.63 3.59 13.13
C SER A 57 0.86 3.33 12.91
N ALA A 58 1.49 2.49 13.74
CA ALA A 58 2.89 2.11 13.57
C ALA A 58 3.08 1.20 12.36
N ALA A 59 2.19 0.21 12.17
CA ALA A 59 2.20 -0.63 10.98
C ALA A 59 1.95 0.17 9.70
N ILE A 60 0.96 1.07 9.71
CA ILE A 60 0.68 1.96 8.57
C ILE A 60 1.91 2.82 8.23
N THR A 61 2.52 3.46 9.23
CA THR A 61 3.69 4.31 9.03
C THR A 61 4.88 3.50 8.49
N GLY A 62 5.11 2.31 9.05
CA GLY A 62 6.17 1.41 8.59
C GLY A 62 5.99 0.95 7.14
N ILE A 63 4.76 0.65 6.71
CA ILE A 63 4.44 0.28 5.32
C ILE A 63 4.70 1.46 4.38
N VAL A 64 4.21 2.66 4.74
CA VAL A 64 4.42 3.86 3.92
C VAL A 64 5.91 4.16 3.77
N GLN A 65 6.66 4.11 4.87
CA GLN A 65 8.10 4.37 4.86
C GLN A 65 8.84 3.33 4.01
N ALA A 66 8.57 2.04 4.19
CA ALA A 66 9.19 0.98 3.40
C ALA A 66 8.93 1.15 1.89
N VAL A 67 7.73 1.58 1.51
CA VAL A 67 7.36 1.82 0.10
C VAL A 67 8.01 3.08 -0.46
N LEU A 68 8.16 4.14 0.33
CA LEU A 68 8.84 5.37 -0.08
C LEU A 68 10.36 5.19 -0.23
N GLU A 69 10.94 4.26 0.51
CA GLU A 69 12.37 3.90 0.44
C GLU A 69 12.68 2.85 -0.64
N ASP A 70 11.67 2.30 -1.31
CA ASP A 70 11.85 1.27 -2.34
C ASP A 70 12.36 1.87 -3.65
N GLU A 71 13.49 1.37 -4.15
CA GLU A 71 14.15 1.88 -5.36
C GLU A 71 13.33 1.71 -6.65
N ASN A 72 12.36 0.78 -6.69
CA ASN A 72 11.48 0.61 -7.83
C ASN A 72 10.27 1.58 -7.79
N VAL A 73 10.06 2.29 -6.68
CA VAL A 73 8.90 3.16 -6.46
C VAL A 73 9.28 4.62 -6.70
N HIS A 74 8.77 5.15 -7.80
CA HIS A 74 9.02 6.55 -8.21
C HIS A 74 7.86 7.50 -7.84
N GLY A 75 6.75 6.94 -7.36
CA GLY A 75 5.55 7.69 -6.99
C GLY A 75 4.57 6.82 -6.21
N ASN A 76 3.86 7.44 -5.27
CA ASN A 76 2.91 6.75 -4.40
C ASN A 76 1.51 7.39 -4.51
N LEU A 77 0.52 6.57 -4.87
CA LEU A 77 -0.89 6.89 -4.73
C LEU A 77 -1.40 6.29 -3.42
N TRP A 78 -1.71 7.17 -2.47
CA TRP A 78 -2.24 6.82 -1.15
C TRP A 78 -3.73 7.19 -1.05
N GLN A 79 -4.58 6.19 -0.83
CA GLN A 79 -5.96 6.40 -0.45
C GLN A 79 -6.08 6.37 1.08
N CYS A 80 -6.38 7.53 1.66
CA CYS A 80 -6.67 7.65 3.08
C CYS A 80 -8.16 7.42 3.30
N ARG A 81 -8.53 6.47 4.18
CA ARG A 81 -9.89 6.38 4.71
C ARG A 81 -10.04 7.43 5.83
N GLU A 82 -11.18 8.09 5.91
CA GLU A 82 -11.44 9.06 6.96
C GLU A 82 -11.34 8.38 8.35
N LEU A 83 -10.34 8.75 9.15
CA LEU A 83 -10.22 8.37 10.56
C LEU A 83 -11.18 9.24 11.36
N ARG A 84 -12.43 8.79 11.52
CA ARG A 84 -13.29 9.32 12.59
C ARG A 84 -12.78 8.78 13.92
N ILE A 85 -11.82 9.48 14.52
CA ILE A 85 -11.52 9.37 15.95
C ILE A 85 -12.79 9.86 16.66
N ARG A 86 -13.51 8.95 17.32
CA ARG A 86 -14.57 9.30 18.27
C ARG A 86 -13.97 9.50 19.65
#